data_AF-A0A928H090-F1
#
_entry.id   AF-A0A928H090-F1
#
_cell.length_a   1.000
_cell.length_b   1.000
_cell.length_c   1.000
_cell.angle_alpha   90.00
_cell.angle_beta   90.00
_cell.angle_gamma   90.00
#
_symmetry.space_group_name_H-M   'P 1'
#
loop_
_entity.id
_entity.type
_entity.pdbx_description
1 polymer ?
#
loop_
_entity_poly.entity_id
_entity_poly.type
_entity_poly.pdbx_seq_one_letter_code
_entity_poly.pdbx_strand_id
1 'polypeptide(L)'
;MNMNVFRMPEWYPKLEKDCFPTVFLELDADELEALKEGRTEGEDLKELLPELKRVMGEFSGAKFVSVDTVAATDTERFRLKRGSVHSAESAWKILARSEKVREAAAAGLVSSICIRPFRRMQPAREFRLFIKDRKLAGMSQYWLIRHFRRLPGRLEKYWNKADVLVTRIAPQLPVSDLALDIYFKKDSEILIIDLNPWGAPTDPLMYNTWDRDWSQPGKCEIVPPPHIVSGNVDVAY
;
A
#
# COMPACT_ATOMS: atom_id res chain seq x y z
N MET A 1 8.67 12.73 13.72
CA MET A 1 8.83 11.28 13.55
C MET A 1 9.80 11.06 12.39
N ASN A 2 10.79 10.17 12.50
CA ASN A 2 11.69 9.88 11.37
C ASN A 2 10.90 9.15 10.28
N MET A 3 10.72 9.76 9.11
CA MET A 3 9.93 9.16 8.01
C MET A 3 10.69 8.08 7.25
N ASN A 4 12.02 8.04 7.37
CA ASN A 4 12.82 7.04 6.67
C ASN A 4 12.46 5.62 7.06
N VAL A 5 12.02 5.40 8.31
CA VAL A 5 11.67 4.05 8.78
C VAL A 5 10.45 3.43 8.08
N PHE A 6 9.67 4.22 7.35
CA PHE A 6 8.52 3.78 6.56
C PHE A 6 8.85 3.48 5.10
N ARG A 7 10.09 3.75 4.69
CA ARG A 7 10.58 3.40 3.35
C ARG A 7 10.70 1.89 3.25
N MET A 8 10.15 1.32 2.18
CA MET A 8 10.12 -0.12 1.98
C MET A 8 11.50 -0.79 2.09
N PRO A 9 12.59 -0.25 1.52
CA PRO A 9 13.93 -0.82 1.73
C PRO A 9 14.35 -0.96 3.20
N GLU A 10 13.85 -0.08 4.09
CA GLU A 10 14.24 -0.05 5.51
C GLU A 10 13.49 -1.08 6.37
N TRP A 11 12.20 -1.29 6.10
CA TRP A 11 11.36 -2.20 6.89
C TRP A 11 11.19 -3.58 6.26
N TYR A 12 11.28 -3.70 4.93
CA TYR A 12 11.03 -4.95 4.21
C TYR A 12 11.92 -6.10 4.68
N PRO A 13 13.25 -5.95 4.84
CA PRO A 13 14.12 -7.06 5.26
C PRO A 13 13.72 -7.68 6.61
N LYS A 14 13.06 -6.89 7.48
CA LYS A 14 12.60 -7.34 8.80
C LYS A 14 11.27 -8.10 8.72
N LEU A 15 10.50 -7.93 7.65
CA LEU A 15 9.14 -8.44 7.50
C LEU A 15 8.94 -9.26 6.22
N GLU A 16 10.01 -9.59 5.50
CA GLU A 16 9.98 -10.17 4.15
C GLU A 16 9.10 -11.42 4.04
N LYS A 17 9.12 -12.27 5.07
CA LYS A 17 8.37 -13.53 5.14
C LYS A 17 6.85 -13.35 5.04
N ASP A 18 6.37 -12.16 5.35
CA ASP A 18 4.95 -11.80 5.35
C ASP A 18 4.61 -10.86 4.19
N CYS A 19 5.54 -10.57 3.29
CA CYS A 19 5.35 -9.64 2.18
C CYS A 19 5.26 -10.38 0.83
N PHE A 20 4.98 -9.63 -0.23
CA PHE A 20 5.35 -10.11 -1.56
C PHE A 20 6.87 -10.16 -1.68
N PRO A 21 7.46 -11.15 -2.38
CA PRO A 21 8.86 -11.08 -2.73
C PRO A 21 9.09 -9.78 -3.51
N THR A 22 10.05 -8.99 -3.06
CA THR A 22 10.34 -7.65 -3.57
C THR A 22 11.83 -7.51 -3.79
N VAL A 23 12.20 -6.90 -4.92
CA VAL A 23 13.57 -6.50 -5.24
C VAL A 23 13.63 -4.99 -5.38
N PHE A 24 14.79 -4.42 -5.07
CA PHE A 24 15.01 -2.98 -5.08
C PHE A 24 16.08 -2.66 -6.10
N LEU A 25 15.83 -1.67 -6.94
CA LEU A 25 16.83 -1.06 -7.81
C LEU A 25 17.12 0.34 -7.27
N GLU A 26 18.33 0.54 -6.77
CA GLU A 26 18.80 1.86 -6.34
C GLU A 26 18.90 2.81 -7.53
N LEU A 27 18.57 4.07 -7.29
CA LEU A 27 18.66 5.14 -8.27
C LEU A 27 19.85 6.04 -7.93
N ASP A 28 20.63 6.41 -8.95
CA ASP A 28 21.68 7.40 -8.80
C ASP A 28 21.14 8.84 -8.80
N ALA A 29 22.04 9.82 -8.68
CA ALA A 29 21.66 11.22 -8.60
C ALA A 29 21.00 11.74 -9.90
N ASP A 30 21.46 11.29 -11.07
CA ASP A 30 20.95 11.74 -12.37
C ASP A 30 19.58 11.10 -12.65
N GLU A 31 19.41 9.83 -12.30
CA GLU A 31 18.15 9.10 -12.39
C GLU A 31 17.10 9.65 -11.42
N LEU A 32 17.50 10.02 -10.20
CA LEU A 32 16.62 10.72 -9.25
C LEU A 32 16.18 12.08 -9.78
N GLU A 33 17.07 12.83 -10.42
CA GLU A 33 16.73 14.11 -11.03
C GLU A 33 15.78 13.93 -12.22
N ALA A 34 16.05 12.92 -13.07
CA ALA A 34 15.15 12.51 -14.14
C ALA A 34 13.75 12.19 -13.62
N LEU A 35 13.67 11.46 -12.51
CA LEU A 35 12.41 11.11 -11.87
C LEU A 35 11.68 12.38 -11.41
N LYS A 36 12.34 13.29 -10.70
CA LYS A 36 11.76 14.56 -10.20
C LYS A 36 11.20 15.43 -11.32
N GLU A 37 11.93 15.55 -12.43
CA GLU A 37 11.49 16.31 -13.60
C GLU A 37 10.39 15.60 -14.40
N GLY A 38 10.19 14.30 -14.15
CA GLY A 38 9.25 13.46 -14.89
C GLY A 38 9.75 13.11 -16.29
N ARG A 39 11.07 13.10 -16.50
CA ARG A 39 11.68 12.70 -17.77
C ARG A 39 11.44 11.22 -18.01
N THR A 40 10.91 10.89 -19.18
CA THR A 40 10.63 9.50 -19.55
C THR A 40 11.62 8.90 -20.53
N GLU A 41 12.50 9.75 -21.09
CA GLU A 41 13.44 9.48 -22.17
C GLU A 41 14.66 10.40 -21.97
N GLY A 42 15.87 9.95 -22.31
CA GLY A 42 17.11 10.72 -22.11
C GLY A 42 18.34 9.80 -21.92
N GLU A 43 19.55 10.38 -21.99
CA GLU A 43 20.80 9.64 -21.77
C GLU A 43 20.95 9.15 -20.33
N ASP A 44 20.38 9.88 -19.37
CA ASP A 44 20.23 9.51 -17.95
C ASP A 44 19.49 8.18 -17.74
N LEU A 45 18.72 7.70 -18.72
CA LEU A 45 17.96 6.45 -18.62
C LEU A 45 18.61 5.29 -19.38
N LYS A 46 19.74 5.52 -20.05
CA LYS A 46 20.35 4.55 -20.97
C LYS A 46 20.87 3.31 -20.26
N GLU A 47 21.40 3.48 -19.06
CA GLU A 47 21.85 2.38 -18.20
C GLU A 47 20.71 1.89 -17.27
N LEU A 48 19.85 2.80 -16.81
CA LEU A 48 18.71 2.48 -15.94
C LEU A 48 17.75 1.47 -16.58
N LEU A 49 17.36 1.67 -17.85
CA LEU A 49 16.32 0.85 -18.47
C LEU A 49 16.75 -0.62 -18.69
N PRO A 50 17.97 -0.91 -19.20
CA PRO A 50 18.52 -2.27 -19.22
C PRO A 50 18.57 -2.92 -17.85
N GLU A 51 19.02 -2.19 -16.82
CA GLU A 51 19.13 -2.73 -15.47
C GLU A 51 17.75 -2.99 -14.83
N LEU A 52 16.82 -2.04 -14.96
CA LEU A 52 15.43 -2.21 -14.55
C LEU A 52 14.78 -3.42 -15.26
N LYS A 53 15.09 -3.62 -16.54
CA LYS A 53 14.63 -4.81 -17.29
C LYS A 53 15.20 -6.10 -16.70
N ARG A 54 16.50 -6.12 -16.37
CA ARG A 54 17.17 -7.25 -15.74
C ARG A 54 16.54 -7.59 -14.39
N VAL A 55 16.39 -6.60 -13.51
CA VAL A 55 15.81 -6.76 -12.16
C VAL A 55 14.33 -7.16 -12.23
N MET A 56 13.54 -6.58 -13.15
CA MET A 56 12.19 -7.06 -13.40
C MET A 56 12.16 -8.52 -13.88
N GLY A 57 13.22 -9.01 -14.53
CA GLY A 57 13.37 -10.39 -14.98
C GLY A 57 13.32 -11.44 -13.87
N GLU A 58 13.59 -11.06 -12.61
CA GLU A 58 13.51 -11.95 -11.44
C GLU A 58 12.11 -12.51 -11.20
N PHE A 59 11.07 -11.84 -11.72
CA PHE A 59 9.69 -12.28 -11.61
C PHE A 59 9.08 -12.61 -12.96
N SER A 60 8.36 -13.73 -13.05
CA SER A 60 7.57 -14.05 -14.23
C SER A 60 6.31 -13.20 -14.33
N GLY A 61 5.86 -12.95 -15.56
CA GLY A 61 4.62 -12.21 -15.83
C GLY A 61 4.70 -10.71 -15.56
N ALA A 62 3.56 -10.12 -15.20
CA ALA A 62 3.44 -8.68 -14.92
C ALA A 62 3.98 -8.30 -13.54
N LYS A 63 4.43 -7.06 -13.39
CA LYS A 63 5.00 -6.53 -12.15
C LYS A 63 4.16 -5.37 -11.64
N PHE A 64 4.28 -5.12 -10.34
CA PHE A 64 3.89 -3.88 -9.71
C PHE A 64 5.15 -3.13 -9.33
N VAL A 65 5.19 -1.83 -9.61
CA VAL A 65 6.31 -0.96 -9.26
C VAL A 65 5.83 0.21 -8.43
N SER A 66 6.65 0.60 -7.47
CA SER A 66 6.52 1.81 -6.65
C SER A 66 7.92 2.36 -6.39
N VAL A 67 8.00 3.52 -5.74
CA VAL A 67 9.21 3.93 -5.03
C VAL A 67 9.07 3.59 -3.55
N ASP A 68 10.07 3.96 -2.74
CA ASP A 68 10.21 3.67 -1.31
C ASP A 68 8.92 3.72 -0.49
N THR A 69 8.12 4.78 -0.61
CA THR A 69 6.89 5.00 0.17
C THR A 69 5.65 5.27 -0.67
N VAL A 70 5.80 5.40 -1.99
CA VAL A 70 4.73 5.91 -2.87
C VAL A 70 4.58 5.04 -4.11
N ALA A 71 3.35 4.62 -4.37
CA ALA A 71 2.96 4.06 -5.65
C ALA A 71 2.28 5.12 -6.54
N ALA A 72 2.48 5.02 -7.86
CA ALA A 72 1.98 5.92 -8.90
C ALA A 72 0.45 5.83 -9.16
N THR A 73 -0.33 5.76 -8.08
CA THR A 73 -1.78 5.51 -8.05
C THR A 73 -2.63 6.63 -8.66
N ASP A 74 -2.07 7.83 -8.75
CA ASP A 74 -2.64 9.03 -9.33
C ASP A 74 -2.67 9.00 -10.88
N THR A 75 -1.79 8.25 -11.51
CA THR A 75 -1.70 8.21 -12.98
C THR A 75 -2.89 7.51 -13.64
N GLU A 76 -3.29 7.98 -14.83
CA GLU A 76 -4.33 7.32 -15.63
C GLU A 76 -3.94 5.88 -15.99
N ARG A 77 -2.66 5.66 -16.35
CA ARG A 77 -2.13 4.34 -16.68
C ARG A 77 -2.25 3.36 -15.52
N PHE A 78 -2.05 3.83 -14.28
CA PHE A 78 -2.28 3.02 -13.09
C PHE A 78 -3.74 2.63 -12.96
N ARG A 79 -4.66 3.60 -13.09
CA ARG A 79 -6.11 3.34 -13.00
C ARG A 79 -6.60 2.34 -14.04
N LEU A 80 -6.19 2.51 -15.31
CA LEU A 80 -6.62 1.65 -16.43
C LEU A 80 -6.13 0.20 -16.30
N LYS A 81 -4.92 -0.01 -15.78
CA LYS A 81 -4.27 -1.32 -15.75
C LYS A 81 -4.02 -1.84 -14.34
N ARG A 82 -4.55 -1.14 -13.33
CA ARG A 82 -4.46 -1.43 -11.90
C ARG A 82 -3.02 -1.57 -11.41
N GLY A 83 -2.11 -0.74 -11.93
CA GLY A 83 -0.68 -0.79 -11.61
C GLY A 83 0.13 -1.90 -12.28
N SER A 84 -0.47 -2.70 -13.18
CA SER A 84 0.25 -3.74 -13.93
C SER A 84 1.19 -3.12 -14.97
N VAL A 85 2.49 -3.48 -14.88
CA VAL A 85 3.54 -3.12 -15.84
C VAL A 85 4.23 -4.38 -16.40
N HIS A 86 4.73 -4.29 -17.64
CA HIS A 86 5.24 -5.45 -18.38
C HIS A 86 6.65 -5.25 -18.96
N SER A 87 7.14 -4.02 -18.99
CA SER A 87 8.48 -3.66 -19.47
C SER A 87 9.09 -2.56 -18.60
N ALA A 88 10.42 -2.42 -18.66
CA ALA A 88 11.16 -1.38 -17.95
C ALA A 88 10.68 0.03 -18.35
N GLU A 89 10.43 0.26 -19.64
CA GLU A 89 9.93 1.54 -20.15
C GLU A 89 8.54 1.85 -19.58
N SER A 90 7.66 0.85 -19.50
CA SER A 90 6.33 1.03 -18.91
C SER A 90 6.38 1.27 -17.39
N ALA A 91 7.35 0.67 -16.71
CA ALA A 91 7.60 0.84 -15.27
C ALA A 91 8.18 2.22 -14.97
N TRP A 92 9.18 2.66 -15.73
CA TRP A 92 9.73 4.00 -15.60
C TRP A 92 8.70 5.07 -15.95
N LYS A 93 8.02 4.94 -17.10
CA LYS A 93 7.01 5.91 -17.55
C LYS A 93 5.87 6.10 -16.56
N ILE A 94 5.44 5.05 -15.84
CA ILE A 94 4.36 5.20 -14.86
C ILE A 94 4.85 5.92 -13.59
N LEU A 95 6.10 5.69 -13.16
CA LEU A 95 6.69 6.36 -12.00
C LEU A 95 6.99 7.83 -12.31
N ALA A 96 7.70 8.11 -13.39
CA ALA A 96 8.07 9.46 -13.80
C ALA A 96 6.87 10.37 -14.12
N ARG A 97 5.72 9.80 -14.52
CA ARG A 97 4.48 10.58 -14.78
C ARG A 97 3.61 10.79 -13.55
N SER A 98 3.94 10.18 -12.42
CA SER A 98 3.17 10.35 -11.18
C SER A 98 3.59 11.62 -10.47
N GLU A 99 2.65 12.51 -10.22
CA GLU A 99 2.88 13.72 -9.44
C GLU A 99 3.34 13.37 -8.03
N LYS A 100 2.66 12.40 -7.39
CA LYS A 100 3.02 11.95 -6.04
C LYS A 100 4.43 11.36 -5.95
N VAL A 101 4.85 10.60 -6.96
CA VAL A 101 6.22 10.04 -6.99
C VAL A 101 7.25 11.17 -7.18
N ARG A 102 6.97 12.14 -8.05
CA ARG A 102 7.85 13.31 -8.25
C ARG A 102 7.98 14.16 -7.00
N GLU A 103 6.88 14.41 -6.30
CA GLU A 103 6.86 15.12 -5.03
C GLU A 103 7.67 14.38 -3.97
N ALA A 104 7.52 13.05 -3.87
CA ALA A 104 8.32 12.23 -2.96
C ALA A 104 9.82 12.28 -3.30
N ALA A 105 10.18 12.23 -4.58
CA ALA A 105 11.55 12.36 -5.03
C ALA A 105 12.13 13.75 -4.72
N ALA A 106 11.36 14.81 -4.94
CA ALA A 106 11.74 16.18 -4.61
C ALA A 106 11.90 16.40 -3.09
N ALA A 107 11.13 15.68 -2.28
CA ALA A 107 11.25 15.66 -0.82
C ALA A 107 12.40 14.77 -0.29
N GLY A 108 13.18 14.13 -1.17
CA GLY A 108 14.28 13.24 -0.76
C GLY A 108 13.81 11.93 -0.12
N LEU A 109 12.57 11.51 -0.40
CA LEU A 109 11.97 10.30 0.16
C LEU A 109 12.13 9.07 -0.76
N VAL A 110 12.89 9.20 -1.84
CA VAL A 110 13.11 8.15 -2.84
C VAL A 110 14.61 7.86 -2.94
N SER A 111 14.97 6.58 -2.88
CA SER A 111 16.28 6.07 -3.33
C SER A 111 16.17 4.91 -4.29
N SER A 112 15.01 4.26 -4.37
CA SER A 112 14.93 2.99 -5.08
C SER A 112 13.58 2.79 -5.77
N ILE A 113 13.61 2.05 -6.87
CA ILE A 113 12.40 1.45 -7.44
C ILE A 113 12.17 0.11 -6.75
N CYS A 114 11.00 -0.04 -6.12
CA CYS A 114 10.54 -1.27 -5.50
C CYS A 114 9.75 -2.09 -6.52
N ILE A 115 10.19 -3.32 -6.81
CA ILE A 115 9.59 -4.18 -7.82
C ILE A 115 9.11 -5.47 -7.15
N ARG A 116 7.85 -5.84 -7.40
CA ARG A 116 7.26 -7.10 -6.93
C ARG A 116 6.36 -7.74 -7.99
N PRO A 117 6.05 -9.05 -7.90
CA PRO A 117 5.09 -9.67 -8.79
C PRO A 117 3.72 -8.97 -8.74
N PHE A 118 3.12 -8.74 -9.90
CA PHE A 118 1.76 -8.23 -9.95
C PHE A 118 0.78 -9.31 -9.57
N ARG A 119 -0.10 -9.01 -8.60
CA ARG A 119 -1.27 -9.83 -8.30
C ARG A 119 -2.50 -8.95 -8.26
N ARG A 120 -3.57 -9.41 -8.91
CA ARG A 120 -4.87 -8.76 -8.83
C ARG A 120 -5.47 -9.01 -7.45
N MET A 121 -5.35 -8.01 -6.57
CA MET A 121 -5.93 -8.05 -5.24
C MET A 121 -7.44 -7.82 -5.31
N GLN A 122 -8.16 -8.46 -4.39
CA GLN A 122 -9.61 -8.30 -4.24
C GLN A 122 -9.86 -7.21 -3.20
N PRO A 123 -10.53 -6.10 -3.55
CA PRO A 123 -10.76 -4.99 -2.62
C PRO A 123 -11.38 -5.40 -1.28
N ALA A 124 -12.24 -6.41 -1.29
CA ALA A 124 -12.89 -6.95 -0.10
C ALA A 124 -11.95 -7.66 0.90
N ARG A 125 -10.63 -7.72 0.62
CA ARG A 125 -9.65 -8.42 1.44
C ARG A 125 -8.47 -7.54 1.83
N GLU A 126 -8.54 -6.25 1.49
CA GLU A 126 -7.54 -5.26 1.87
C GLU A 126 -8.04 -4.53 3.12
N PHE A 127 -7.17 -4.43 4.11
CA PHE A 127 -7.46 -3.81 5.40
C PHE A 127 -6.26 -2.96 5.84
N ARG A 128 -6.54 -1.93 6.63
CA ARG A 128 -5.54 -1.19 7.39
C ARG A 128 -5.64 -1.58 8.85
N LEU A 129 -4.54 -2.03 9.43
CA LEU A 129 -4.40 -2.22 10.88
C LEU A 129 -3.85 -0.94 11.50
N PHE A 130 -4.34 -0.62 12.68
CA PHE A 130 -3.83 0.48 13.50
C PHE A 130 -3.13 -0.15 14.69
N ILE A 131 -1.82 0.07 14.79
CA ILE A 131 -0.97 -0.50 15.82
C ILE A 131 -0.58 0.65 16.75
N LYS A 132 -0.94 0.53 18.03
CA LYS A 132 -0.64 1.50 19.08
C LYS A 132 0.07 0.78 20.21
N ASP A 133 1.19 1.32 20.68
CA ASP A 133 2.00 0.71 21.74
C ASP A 133 2.35 -0.76 21.43
N ARG A 134 2.66 -1.04 20.15
CA ARG A 134 2.94 -2.37 19.58
C ARG A 134 1.81 -3.39 19.69
N LYS A 135 0.57 -2.97 19.91
CA LYS A 135 -0.63 -3.83 19.97
C LYS A 135 -1.63 -3.44 18.90
N LEU A 136 -2.45 -4.40 18.47
CA LEU A 136 -3.54 -4.12 17.54
C LEU A 136 -4.61 -3.25 18.26
N ALA A 137 -4.71 -2.00 17.85
CA ALA A 137 -5.66 -1.03 18.40
C ALA A 137 -6.90 -0.86 17.52
N GLY A 138 -6.83 -1.25 16.24
CA GLY A 138 -7.97 -1.17 15.34
C GLY A 138 -7.72 -1.82 13.99
N MET A 139 -8.79 -2.08 13.26
CA MET A 139 -8.74 -2.60 11.89
C MET A 139 -9.85 -1.98 11.06
N SER A 140 -9.54 -1.51 9.86
CA SER A 140 -10.50 -0.92 8.93
C SER A 140 -10.49 -1.64 7.59
N GLN A 141 -11.65 -1.84 6.99
CA GLN A 141 -11.77 -2.07 5.55
C GLN A 141 -11.00 -0.98 4.79
N TYR A 142 -10.15 -1.37 3.82
CA TYR A 142 -9.38 -0.40 3.06
C TYR A 142 -10.23 0.35 2.03
N TRP A 143 -11.00 -0.39 1.23
CA TRP A 143 -11.79 0.18 0.14
C TRP A 143 -13.18 0.60 0.58
N LEU A 144 -13.42 1.90 0.76
CA LEU A 144 -14.69 2.42 1.30
C LEU A 144 -15.85 2.49 0.28
N ILE A 145 -15.63 2.01 -0.95
CA ILE A 145 -16.57 2.16 -2.08
C ILE A 145 -17.92 1.44 -1.90
N ARG A 146 -17.99 0.41 -1.04
CA ARG A 146 -19.22 -0.36 -0.81
C ARG A 146 -19.13 -1.27 0.39
N HIS A 147 -20.31 -1.72 0.86
CA HIS A 147 -20.44 -2.88 1.72
C HIS A 147 -20.08 -4.18 0.97
N PHE A 148 -19.21 -5.01 1.57
CA PHE A 148 -18.95 -6.35 1.06
C PHE A 148 -19.71 -7.40 1.87
N ARG A 149 -20.85 -7.87 1.34
CA ARG A 149 -21.82 -8.77 2.01
C ARG A 149 -21.25 -10.00 2.74
N ARG A 150 -20.10 -10.51 2.32
CA ARG A 150 -19.46 -11.70 2.92
C ARG A 150 -18.49 -11.39 4.06
N LEU A 151 -18.17 -10.11 4.30
CA LEU A 151 -17.23 -9.69 5.35
C LEU A 151 -17.76 -9.87 6.77
N PRO A 152 -19.03 -9.55 7.10
CA PRO A 152 -19.53 -9.66 8.47
C PRO A 152 -19.24 -11.01 9.13
N GLY A 153 -19.51 -12.11 8.41
CA GLY A 153 -19.24 -13.48 8.89
C GLY A 153 -17.76 -13.88 8.96
N ARG A 154 -16.82 -12.97 8.76
CA ARG A 154 -15.37 -13.21 8.79
C ARG A 154 -14.61 -12.29 9.74
N LEU A 155 -15.26 -11.27 10.29
CA LEU A 155 -14.58 -10.19 11.01
C LEU A 155 -13.81 -10.70 12.23
N GLU A 156 -14.41 -11.58 13.02
CA GLU A 156 -13.75 -12.17 14.19
C GLU A 156 -12.52 -13.00 13.78
N LYS A 157 -12.65 -13.86 12.76
CA LYS A 157 -11.52 -14.63 12.23
C LYS A 157 -10.40 -13.73 11.73
N TYR A 158 -10.74 -12.67 11.00
CA TYR A 158 -9.75 -11.72 10.47
C TYR A 158 -9.08 -10.93 11.59
N TRP A 159 -9.83 -10.50 12.60
CA TRP A 159 -9.30 -9.82 13.78
C TRP A 159 -8.29 -10.70 14.50
N ASN A 160 -8.65 -11.95 14.82
CA ASN A 160 -7.76 -12.87 15.52
C ASN A 160 -6.49 -13.16 14.72
N LYS A 161 -6.59 -13.30 13.39
CA LYS A 161 -5.42 -13.47 12.51
C LYS A 161 -4.53 -12.23 12.49
N ALA A 162 -5.11 -11.03 12.46
CA ALA A 162 -4.40 -9.77 12.49
C ALA A 162 -3.70 -9.56 13.85
N ASP A 163 -4.35 -9.89 14.96
CA ASP A 163 -3.77 -9.77 16.30
C ASP A 163 -2.56 -10.71 16.50
N VAL A 164 -2.68 -11.96 16.04
CA VAL A 164 -1.57 -12.93 16.01
C VAL A 164 -0.41 -12.42 15.15
N LEU A 165 -0.72 -11.84 13.97
CA LEU A 165 0.30 -11.23 13.12
C LEU A 165 1.00 -10.08 13.86
N VAL A 166 0.26 -9.12 14.40
CA VAL A 166 0.79 -7.93 15.07
C VAL A 166 1.66 -8.33 16.25
N THR A 167 1.19 -9.25 17.10
CA THR A 167 1.97 -9.76 18.24
C THR A 167 3.31 -10.35 17.80
N ARG A 168 3.33 -11.11 16.70
CA ARG A 168 4.55 -11.73 16.17
C ARG A 168 5.51 -10.72 15.55
N ILE A 169 5.02 -9.72 14.83
CA ILE A 169 5.87 -8.73 14.13
C ILE A 169 6.23 -7.54 15.01
N ALA A 170 5.53 -7.32 16.13
CA ALA A 170 5.71 -6.19 17.03
C ALA A 170 7.16 -5.87 17.38
N PRO A 171 8.04 -6.85 17.72
CA PRO A 171 9.45 -6.57 18.01
C PRO A 171 10.26 -6.07 16.81
N GLN A 172 9.85 -6.44 15.59
CA GLN A 172 10.52 -6.11 14.33
C GLN A 172 10.07 -4.76 13.75
N LEU A 173 8.94 -4.22 14.21
CA LEU A 173 8.43 -2.93 13.77
C LEU A 173 9.40 -1.80 14.15
N PRO A 174 9.62 -0.82 13.26
CA PRO A 174 10.57 0.26 13.50
C PRO A 174 10.12 1.25 14.58
N VAL A 175 8.81 1.31 14.85
CA VAL A 175 8.19 2.24 15.80
C VAL A 175 7.06 1.52 16.54
N SER A 176 6.65 2.06 17.70
CA SER A 176 5.55 1.49 18.48
C SER A 176 4.18 1.72 17.86
N ASP A 177 4.04 2.84 17.14
CA ASP A 177 2.77 3.36 16.65
C ASP A 177 2.84 3.55 15.14
N LEU A 178 1.99 2.84 14.40
CA LEU A 178 1.92 2.94 12.93
C LEU A 178 0.60 2.39 12.39
N ALA A 179 0.31 2.69 11.13
CA ALA A 179 -0.71 2.01 10.35
C ALA A 179 -0.07 0.97 9.42
N LEU A 180 -0.65 -0.22 9.32
CA LEU A 180 -0.15 -1.33 8.52
C LEU A 180 -1.19 -1.77 7.51
N ASP A 181 -0.92 -1.61 6.22
CA ASP A 181 -1.80 -2.10 5.17
C ASP A 181 -1.53 -3.56 4.90
N ILE A 182 -2.59 -4.35 4.85
CA ILE A 182 -2.54 -5.79 4.71
C ILE A 182 -3.53 -6.32 3.68
N TYR A 183 -3.26 -7.53 3.19
CA TYR A 183 -4.15 -8.29 2.32
C TYR A 183 -4.37 -9.72 2.87
N PHE A 184 -5.63 -10.12 3.03
CA PHE A 184 -5.97 -11.51 3.36
C PHE A 184 -5.98 -12.40 2.10
N LYS A 185 -5.13 -13.42 2.08
CA LYS A 185 -5.15 -14.51 1.09
C LYS A 185 -6.39 -15.40 1.26
N LYS A 186 -6.61 -16.34 0.32
CA LYS A 186 -7.82 -17.20 0.32
C LYS A 186 -7.91 -18.09 1.56
N ASP A 187 -6.78 -18.59 2.03
CA ASP A 187 -6.56 -19.36 3.27
C ASP A 187 -6.62 -18.49 4.55
N SER A 188 -6.76 -17.17 4.41
CA SER A 188 -6.69 -16.17 5.49
C SER A 188 -5.28 -15.97 6.07
N GLU A 189 -4.24 -16.43 5.39
CA GLU A 189 -2.89 -15.91 5.64
C GLU A 189 -2.81 -14.44 5.20
N ILE A 190 -1.95 -13.67 5.85
CA ILE A 190 -1.85 -12.23 5.64
C ILE A 190 -0.61 -11.92 4.83
N LEU A 191 -0.74 -11.03 3.86
CA LEU A 191 0.37 -10.33 3.22
C LEU A 191 0.41 -8.89 3.75
N ILE A 192 1.57 -8.46 4.22
CA ILE A 192 1.87 -7.05 4.49
C ILE A 192 2.09 -6.35 3.14
N ILE A 193 1.44 -5.21 2.98
CA ILE A 193 1.47 -4.40 1.75
C ILE A 193 2.31 -3.15 1.97
N ASP A 194 2.08 -2.44 3.07
CA ASP A 194 2.72 -1.15 3.32
C ASP A 194 2.73 -0.77 4.80
N LEU A 195 3.73 0.00 5.22
CA LEU A 195 3.82 0.59 6.56
C LEU A 195 3.66 2.09 6.43
N ASN A 196 2.77 2.66 7.24
CA ASN A 196 2.39 4.06 7.19
C ASN A 196 2.56 4.73 8.56
N PRO A 197 2.92 6.01 8.61
CA PRO A 197 3.01 6.73 9.87
C PRO A 197 1.68 6.78 10.62
N TRP A 198 1.77 6.96 11.94
CA TRP A 198 0.60 7.18 12.78
C TRP A 198 0.12 8.63 12.62
N GLY A 199 -1.17 8.84 12.36
CA GLY A 199 -1.72 10.18 12.11
C GLY A 199 -1.57 10.64 10.66
N ALA A 200 -1.78 11.94 10.43
CA ALA A 200 -1.58 12.54 9.12
C ALA A 200 -0.12 12.33 8.64
N PRO A 201 0.11 12.02 7.35
CA PRO A 201 -0.83 12.07 6.22
C PRO A 201 -1.68 10.80 6.00
N THR A 202 -1.56 9.79 6.86
CA THR A 202 -2.25 8.50 6.68
C THR A 202 -3.75 8.64 6.99
N ASP A 203 -4.60 8.14 6.09
CA ASP A 203 -6.06 8.18 6.26
C ASP A 203 -6.55 7.18 7.35
N PRO A 204 -7.39 7.60 8.32
CA PRO A 204 -7.97 6.72 9.35
C PRO A 204 -9.12 5.82 8.84
N LEU A 205 -9.54 5.99 7.59
CA LEU A 205 -10.53 5.19 6.88
C LEU A 205 -11.85 5.08 7.65
N MET A 206 -12.33 3.87 7.97
CA MET A 206 -13.60 3.66 8.67
C MET A 206 -13.65 4.28 10.07
N TYR A 207 -12.51 4.67 10.65
CA TYR A 207 -12.49 5.40 11.91
C TYR A 207 -12.73 6.90 11.77
N ASN A 208 -12.79 7.42 10.54
CA ASN A 208 -13.10 8.81 10.14
C ASN A 208 -12.13 9.89 10.64
N THR A 209 -11.57 9.75 11.84
CA THR A 209 -10.65 10.68 12.47
C THR A 209 -9.58 9.94 13.27
N TRP A 210 -8.42 10.57 13.42
CA TRP A 210 -7.37 10.13 14.34
C TRP A 210 -7.64 10.55 15.78
N ASP A 211 -8.50 11.55 15.99
CA ASP A 211 -8.87 12.09 17.30
C ASP A 211 -9.86 11.16 17.99
N ARG A 212 -9.33 10.10 18.59
CA ARG A 212 -10.06 9.11 19.38
C ARG A 212 -9.15 8.50 20.42
N ASP A 213 -9.75 7.83 21.40
CA ASP A 213 -9.00 6.99 22.31
C ASP A 213 -8.57 5.69 21.60
N TRP A 214 -7.27 5.51 21.48
CA TRP A 214 -6.61 4.33 20.92
C TRP A 214 -6.02 3.41 22.00
N SER A 215 -6.19 3.74 23.28
CA SER A 215 -5.71 2.93 24.40
C SER A 215 -6.53 1.64 24.60
N GLN A 216 -7.77 1.64 24.14
CA GLN A 216 -8.66 0.48 24.15
C GLN A 216 -8.59 -0.26 22.80
N PRO A 217 -8.58 -1.61 22.80
CA PRO A 217 -8.71 -2.36 21.56
C PRO A 217 -10.01 -1.97 20.85
N GLY A 218 -9.88 -1.46 19.63
CA GLY A 218 -11.01 -1.25 18.73
C GLY A 218 -11.60 -2.56 18.23
N LYS A 219 -12.37 -2.47 17.15
CA LYS A 219 -12.93 -3.62 16.43
C LYS A 219 -12.59 -3.52 14.95
N CYS A 220 -12.85 -4.58 14.19
CA CYS A 220 -12.82 -4.48 12.73
C CYS A 220 -14.01 -3.66 12.23
N GLU A 221 -13.76 -2.47 11.70
CA GLU A 221 -14.76 -1.63 11.06
C GLU A 221 -14.85 -1.89 9.56
N ILE A 222 -16.07 -2.01 9.06
CA ILE A 222 -16.37 -2.21 7.64
C ILE A 222 -17.49 -1.28 7.21
N VAL A 223 -17.57 -0.98 5.91
CA VAL A 223 -18.67 -0.17 5.37
C VAL A 223 -20.01 -0.84 5.71
N PRO A 224 -20.97 -0.15 6.34
CA PRO A 224 -22.24 -0.74 6.74
C PRO A 224 -23.09 -1.13 5.52
N PRO A 225 -24.02 -2.10 5.65
CA PRO A 225 -24.94 -2.43 4.57
C PRO A 225 -25.75 -1.19 4.18
N PRO A 226 -26.07 -0.99 2.88
CA PRO A 226 -26.91 0.12 2.46
C PRO A 226 -28.27 0.04 3.16
N HIS A 227 -28.76 1.18 3.63
CA HIS A 227 -30.11 1.28 4.17
C HIS A 227 -31.12 1.09 3.04
N ILE A 228 -31.98 0.09 3.16
CA ILE A 228 -33.14 -0.04 2.27
C ILE A 228 -34.20 0.93 2.79
N VAL A 229 -34.45 2.01 2.07
CA VAL A 229 -35.62 2.86 2.34
C VAL A 229 -36.82 2.15 1.72
N SER A 230 -37.62 1.47 2.54
CA SER A 230 -38.92 0.93 2.14
C SER A 230 -40.02 1.92 2.54
N GLY A 231 -40.67 2.52 1.54
CA GLY A 231 -41.84 3.38 1.67
C GLY A 231 -42.43 3.63 0.28
N ASN A 232 -43.73 3.94 0.19
CA ASN A 232 -44.35 4.34 -1.08
C ASN A 232 -43.64 5.61 -1.57
N VAL A 233 -42.84 5.48 -2.62
CA VAL A 233 -42.28 6.61 -3.33
C VAL A 233 -43.40 7.13 -4.23
N ASP A 234 -44.23 8.02 -3.69
CA ASP A 234 -45.18 8.77 -4.51
C ASP A 234 -44.37 9.74 -5.37
N VAL A 235 -44.02 9.30 -6.57
CA VAL A 235 -43.42 10.16 -7.60
C VAL A 235 -44.56 11.00 -8.17
N ALA A 236 -44.70 12.24 -7.70
CA ALA A 236 -45.53 13.23 -8.35
C ALA A 236 -44.90 13.57 -9.72
N TYR A 237 -45.66 13.34 -10.80
CA TYR A 237 -45.33 13.76 -12.16
C TYR A 237 -45.73 15.23 -12.39
#